data_AF-A0A0Q6T679-F1
#
_entry.id   AF-A0A0Q6T679-F1
#
_cell.length_a   1.000
_cell.length_b   1.000
_cell.length_c   1.000
_cell.angle_alpha   90.00
_cell.angle_beta   90.00
_cell.angle_gamma   90.00
#
_symmetry.space_group_name_H-M   'P 1'
#
loop_
_entity.id
_entity.type
_entity.pdbx_description
1 polymer ?
#
loop_
_entity_poly.entity_id
_entity_poly.type
_entity_poly.pdbx_seq_one_letter_code
_entity_poly.pdbx_strand_id
1 'polypeptide(L)'
;METIKDEAALKAEKVAKAITDLTELVQAVLDSLPSSKPWQRQLLLYLAEIDRLTQILRLTVSLNRASTEVSEATQQLRLALRVAQRYVGTGRADSGTKAAILLASELGLRIDSALG
;
A
#
# COMPACT_ATOMS: atom_id res chain seq x y z
N MET A 1 -25.41 -21.80 4.55
CA MET A 1 -23.99 -22.05 4.86
C MET A 1 -23.09 -21.87 3.64
N GLU A 2 -23.62 -22.03 2.42
CA GLU A 2 -22.93 -21.78 1.14
C GLU A 2 -22.68 -20.27 0.90
N THR A 3 -23.70 -19.43 1.09
CA THR A 3 -23.62 -17.96 0.90
C THR A 3 -22.55 -17.24 1.73
N ILE A 4 -22.27 -17.72 2.95
CA ILE A 4 -21.27 -17.11 3.85
C ILE A 4 -19.84 -17.42 3.38
N LYS A 5 -19.62 -18.59 2.75
CA LYS A 5 -18.31 -18.97 2.21
C LYS A 5 -17.96 -18.16 0.97
N ASP A 6 -18.95 -17.87 0.14
CA ASP A 6 -18.78 -17.08 -1.08
C ASP A 6 -18.44 -15.62 -0.75
N GLU A 7 -19.05 -15.04 0.28
CA GLU A 7 -18.77 -13.67 0.71
C GLU A 7 -17.36 -13.53 1.30
N ALA A 8 -16.92 -14.50 2.11
CA ALA A 8 -15.57 -14.52 2.66
C ALA A 8 -14.50 -14.70 1.57
N ALA A 9 -14.75 -15.58 0.58
CA ALA A 9 -13.87 -15.78 -0.56
C ALA A 9 -13.76 -14.52 -1.42
N LEU A 10 -14.88 -13.85 -1.70
CA LEU A 10 -14.91 -12.59 -2.44
C LEU A 10 -14.17 -11.47 -1.69
N LYS A 11 -14.29 -11.39 -0.36
CA LYS A 11 -13.55 -10.44 0.48
C LYS A 11 -12.05 -10.70 0.38
N ALA A 12 -11.62 -11.95 0.49
CA ALA A 12 -10.21 -12.34 0.35
C ALA A 12 -9.64 -12.02 -1.04
N GLU A 13 -10.39 -12.29 -2.11
CA GLU A 13 -9.99 -11.95 -3.49
C GLU A 13 -9.81 -10.44 -3.67
N LYS A 14 -10.76 -9.63 -3.17
CA LYS A 14 -10.66 -8.17 -3.23
C LYS A 14 -9.44 -7.63 -2.48
N VAL A 15 -9.13 -8.18 -1.30
CA VAL A 15 -7.93 -7.82 -0.53
C VAL A 15 -6.67 -8.20 -1.32
N ALA A 16 -6.59 -9.42 -1.83
CA ALA A 16 -5.44 -9.90 -2.59
C ALA A 16 -5.19 -9.02 -3.82
N LYS A 17 -6.25 -8.68 -4.57
CA LYS A 17 -6.18 -7.76 -5.71
C LYS A 17 -5.69 -6.39 -5.30
N ALA A 18 -6.24 -5.79 -4.24
CA ALA A 18 -5.84 -4.47 -3.79
C ALA A 18 -4.37 -4.41 -3.33
N ILE A 19 -3.88 -5.49 -2.70
CA ILE A 19 -2.46 -5.63 -2.34
C ILE A 19 -1.59 -5.68 -3.60
N THR A 20 -1.97 -6.48 -4.61
CA THR A 20 -1.24 -6.56 -5.89
C THR A 20 -1.22 -5.22 -6.60
N ASP A 21 -2.37 -4.56 -6.76
CA ASP A 21 -2.49 -3.26 -7.41
C ASP A 21 -1.60 -2.20 -6.70
N LEU A 22 -1.52 -2.26 -5.36
CA LEU A 22 -0.65 -1.38 -4.58
C LEU A 22 0.84 -1.67 -4.84
N THR A 23 1.24 -2.94 -4.84
CA THR A 23 2.61 -3.35 -5.14
C THR A 23 3.04 -2.87 -6.53
N GLU A 24 2.22 -3.12 -7.55
CA GLU A 24 2.52 -2.74 -8.92
C GLU A 24 2.64 -1.22 -9.07
N LEU A 25 1.74 -0.46 -8.45
CA LEU A 25 1.78 1.00 -8.47
C LEU A 25 3.04 1.54 -7.79
N VAL A 26 3.38 1.03 -6.60
CA VAL A 26 4.58 1.47 -5.85
C VAL A 26 5.84 1.16 -6.64
N GLN A 27 5.94 -0.04 -7.23
CA GLN A 27 7.08 -0.43 -8.05
C GLN A 27 7.21 0.46 -9.29
N ALA A 28 6.10 0.75 -9.98
CA ALA A 28 6.12 1.64 -11.15
C ALA A 28 6.61 3.06 -10.79
N VAL A 29 6.28 3.58 -9.60
CA VAL A 29 6.80 4.88 -9.15
C VAL A 29 8.28 4.78 -8.78
N LEU A 30 8.71 3.69 -8.12
CA LEU A 30 10.12 3.45 -7.80
C LEU A 30 10.98 3.42 -9.07
N ASP A 31 10.52 2.71 -10.11
CA ASP A 31 11.25 2.52 -11.36
C ASP A 31 11.32 3.80 -12.20
N SER A 32 10.32 4.67 -12.09
CA SER A 32 10.22 5.91 -12.88
C SER A 32 10.86 7.12 -12.21
N LEU A 33 11.07 7.11 -10.88
CA LEU A 33 11.56 8.27 -10.14
C LEU A 33 13.10 8.30 -10.09
N PRO A 34 13.76 9.30 -10.72
CA PRO A 34 15.22 9.39 -10.67
C PRO A 34 15.70 9.85 -9.29
N SER A 35 16.93 9.52 -8.90
CA SER A 35 17.49 9.83 -7.58
C SER A 35 18.34 11.12 -7.53
N SER A 36 18.24 11.97 -8.55
CA SER A 36 19.16 13.12 -8.74
C SER A 36 18.96 14.26 -7.73
N LYS A 37 17.73 14.46 -7.25
CA LYS A 37 17.39 15.57 -6.34
C LYS A 37 17.17 15.06 -4.91
N PRO A 38 17.50 15.86 -3.88
CA PRO A 38 17.28 15.47 -2.48
C PRO A 38 15.85 15.00 -2.19
N TRP A 39 14.84 15.70 -2.73
CA TRP A 39 13.44 15.32 -2.51
C TRP A 39 13.06 13.99 -3.17
N GLN A 40 13.72 13.65 -4.29
CA GLN A 40 13.47 12.39 -4.97
C GLN A 40 14.03 11.22 -4.16
N ARG A 41 15.27 11.37 -3.65
CA ARG A 41 15.87 10.38 -2.75
C ARG A 41 15.02 10.16 -1.50
N GLN A 42 14.48 11.23 -0.92
CA GLN A 42 13.60 11.13 0.23
C GLN A 42 12.29 10.40 -0.10
N LEU A 43 11.70 10.68 -1.27
CA LEU A 43 10.50 9.98 -1.72
C LEU A 43 10.78 8.49 -2.00
N LEU A 44 11.91 8.16 -2.62
CA LEU A 44 12.35 6.78 -2.82
C LEU A 44 12.46 6.02 -1.49
N LEU A 45 12.95 6.65 -0.42
CA LEU A 45 12.98 6.02 0.91
C LEU A 45 11.57 5.71 1.43
N TYR A 46 10.61 6.63 1.27
CA TYR A 46 9.23 6.36 1.67
C TYR A 46 8.58 5.26 0.82
N LEU A 47 8.83 5.25 -0.49
CA LEU A 47 8.32 4.24 -1.40
C LEU A 47 8.91 2.85 -1.12
N ALA A 48 10.21 2.75 -0.84
CA ALA A 48 10.85 1.50 -0.47
C ALA A 48 10.29 0.93 0.86
N GLU A 49 9.97 1.81 1.82
CA GLU A 49 9.33 1.38 3.06
C GLU A 49 7.88 0.90 2.83
N ILE A 50 7.13 1.60 1.96
CA ILE A 50 5.77 1.16 1.57
C ILE A 50 5.82 -0.20 0.87
N ASP A 51 6.78 -0.41 -0.04
CA ASP A 51 6.96 -1.69 -0.74
C ASP A 51 7.24 -2.82 0.26
N ARG A 52 8.20 -2.61 1.17
CA ARG A 52 8.52 -3.55 2.25
C ARG A 52 7.31 -3.89 3.11
N LEU A 53 6.54 -2.90 3.55
CA LEU A 53 5.35 -3.08 4.38
C LEU A 53 4.22 -3.79 3.62
N THR A 54 4.09 -3.52 2.31
CA THR A 54 3.11 -4.21 1.45
C THR A 54 3.47 -5.70 1.33
N GLN A 55 4.75 -6.01 1.16
CA GLN A 55 5.22 -7.40 1.13
C GLN A 55 5.02 -8.12 2.48
N ILE A 56 5.24 -7.42 3.59
CA ILE A 56 4.94 -7.96 4.93
C ILE A 56 3.45 -8.29 5.04
N LEU A 57 2.57 -7.35 4.71
CA LEU A 57 1.13 -7.58 4.76
C LEU A 57 0.71 -8.77 3.88
N ARG A 58 1.24 -8.84 2.65
CA ARG A 58 0.98 -9.96 1.73
C ARG A 58 1.36 -11.30 2.35
N LEU A 59 2.55 -11.39 2.96
CA LEU A 59 3.02 -12.60 3.63
C LEU A 59 2.17 -12.92 4.86
N THR A 60 1.82 -11.93 5.68
CA THR A 60 0.98 -12.09 6.87
C THR A 60 -0.39 -12.68 6.50
N VAL A 61 -1.01 -12.17 5.44
CA VAL A 61 -2.27 -12.70 4.90
C VAL A 61 -2.09 -14.11 4.32
N SER A 62 -1.04 -14.32 3.51
CA SER A 62 -0.80 -15.62 2.83
C SER A 62 -0.48 -16.74 3.83
N LEU A 63 0.18 -16.42 4.94
CA LEU A 63 0.48 -17.35 6.02
C LEU A 63 -0.68 -17.54 7.00
N ASN A 64 -1.84 -16.93 6.73
CA ASN A 64 -3.04 -16.99 7.56
C ASN A 64 -2.74 -16.67 9.05
N ARG A 65 -1.94 -15.62 9.27
CA ARG A 65 -1.56 -15.15 10.61
C ARG A 65 -2.77 -14.62 11.38
N ALA A 66 -2.58 -14.40 12.68
CA ALA A 66 -3.63 -13.88 13.54
C ALA A 66 -4.15 -12.53 13.03
N SER A 67 -5.45 -12.25 13.23
CA SER A 67 -6.07 -10.99 12.80
C SER A 67 -5.40 -9.75 13.41
N THR A 68 -4.82 -9.88 14.60
CA THR A 68 -4.02 -8.82 15.24
C THR A 68 -2.76 -8.50 14.45
N GLU A 69 -2.03 -9.51 13.97
CA GLU A 69 -0.82 -9.31 13.15
C GLU A 69 -1.16 -8.67 11.80
N VAL A 70 -2.29 -9.09 11.19
CA VAL A 70 -2.80 -8.49 9.95
C VAL A 70 -3.17 -7.01 10.16
N SER A 71 -3.84 -6.70 11.27
CA SER A 71 -4.21 -5.33 11.64
C SER A 71 -2.98 -4.46 11.89
N GLU A 72 -1.99 -4.95 12.63
CA GLU A 72 -0.73 -4.24 12.87
C GLU A 72 0.04 -3.95 11.57
N ALA A 73 0.18 -4.94 10.70
CA ALA A 73 0.82 -4.77 9.39
C ALA A 73 0.08 -3.72 8.53
N THR A 74 -1.25 -3.77 8.55
CA THR A 74 -2.10 -2.80 7.83
C THR A 74 -1.93 -1.38 8.39
N GLN A 75 -1.91 -1.22 9.71
CA GLN A 75 -1.70 0.09 10.34
C GLN A 75 -0.34 0.68 10.00
N GLN A 76 0.73 -0.13 10.03
CA GLN A 76 2.07 0.31 9.64
C GLN A 76 2.10 0.78 8.18
N LEU A 77 1.53 0.00 7.26
CA LEU A 77 1.41 0.36 5.85
C LEU A 77 0.64 1.68 5.67
N ARG A 78 -0.49 1.86 6.37
CA ARG A 78 -1.30 3.08 6.33
C ARG A 78 -0.55 4.31 6.83
N LEU A 79 0.25 4.16 7.87
CA LEU A 79 1.08 5.25 8.38
C LEU A 79 2.15 5.65 7.36
N ALA A 80 2.83 4.68 6.74
CA ALA A 80 3.82 4.95 5.70
C ALA A 80 3.22 5.68 4.48
N LEU A 81 2.06 5.20 3.99
CA LEU A 81 1.32 5.85 2.90
C LEU A 81 0.93 7.30 3.25
N ARG A 82 0.46 7.54 4.49
CA ARG A 82 0.10 8.88 4.95
C ARG A 82 1.32 9.81 5.01
N VAL A 83 2.47 9.31 5.43
CA VAL A 83 3.72 10.08 5.45
C VAL A 83 4.15 10.44 4.04
N ALA A 84 4.17 9.48 3.11
CA ALA A 84 4.50 9.72 1.70
C ALA A 84 3.54 10.74 1.07
N GLN A 85 2.23 10.60 1.31
CA GLN A 85 1.21 11.51 0.79
C GLN A 85 1.40 12.94 1.30
N ARG A 86 1.68 13.12 2.59
CA ARG A 86 1.99 14.45 3.16
C ARG A 86 3.25 15.03 2.55
N TYR A 87 4.27 14.19 2.37
CA TYR A 87 5.55 14.61 1.79
C TYR A 87 5.40 15.12 0.35
N VAL A 88 4.67 14.39 -0.50
CA VAL A 88 4.44 14.84 -1.88
C VAL A 88 3.43 15.98 -1.96
N GLY A 89 2.43 16.04 -1.08
CA GLY A 89 1.39 17.07 -1.09
C GLY A 89 1.95 18.50 -0.95
N THR A 90 2.98 18.68 -0.12
CA THR A 90 3.68 19.96 0.05
C THR A 90 4.94 20.08 -0.83
N GLY A 91 5.26 19.03 -1.58
CA GLY A 91 6.53 18.85 -2.25
C GLY A 91 6.60 19.32 -3.70
N ARG A 92 7.80 19.13 -4.28
CA ARG A 92 8.19 19.45 -5.66
C ARG A 92 7.88 18.35 -6.68
N ALA A 93 7.20 17.29 -6.24
CA ALA A 93 6.77 16.21 -7.13
C ALA A 93 5.85 16.76 -8.23
N ASP A 94 5.95 16.19 -9.43
CA ASP A 94 5.02 16.47 -10.52
C ASP A 94 3.61 15.93 -10.20
N SER A 95 2.64 16.30 -11.02
CA SER A 95 1.24 15.91 -10.83
C SER A 95 1.02 14.39 -10.94
N GLY A 96 1.79 13.70 -11.80
CA GLY A 96 1.71 12.25 -11.97
C GLY A 96 2.17 11.53 -10.72
N THR A 97 3.33 11.89 -10.19
CA THR A 97 3.84 11.35 -8.93
C THR A 97 2.87 11.61 -7.77
N LYS A 98 2.30 12.82 -7.67
CA LYS A 98 1.30 13.14 -6.64
C LYS A 98 0.04 12.27 -6.77
N ALA A 99 -0.46 12.09 -7.98
CA ALA A 99 -1.63 11.25 -8.25
C ALA A 99 -1.36 9.78 -7.91
N ALA A 100 -0.18 9.25 -8.26
CA ALA A 100 0.20 7.88 -7.94
C ALA A 100 0.23 7.63 -6.43
N ILE A 101 0.83 8.53 -5.64
CA ILE A 101 0.83 8.41 -4.18
C ILE A 101 -0.59 8.51 -3.59
N LEU A 102 -1.45 9.37 -4.16
CA LEU A 102 -2.84 9.47 -3.73
C LEU A 102 -3.60 8.16 -3.97
N LEU A 103 -3.43 7.56 -5.15
CA LEU A 103 -4.03 6.26 -5.49
C LEU A 103 -3.51 5.15 -4.57
N ALA A 104 -2.21 5.14 -4.27
CA ALA A 104 -1.62 4.20 -3.31
C ALA A 104 -2.25 4.35 -1.91
N SER A 105 -2.46 5.57 -1.44
CA SER A 105 -3.17 5.85 -0.18
C SER A 105 -4.61 5.33 -0.19
N GLU A 106 -5.31 5.45 -1.33
CA GLU A 106 -6.68 4.94 -1.46
C GLU A 106 -6.72 3.41 -1.49
N LEU A 107 -5.77 2.76 -2.14
CA LEU A 107 -5.64 1.29 -2.08
C LEU A 107 -5.38 0.81 -0.64
N GLY A 108 -4.52 1.50 0.11
CA GLY A 108 -4.30 1.22 1.53
C GLY A 108 -5.56 1.36 2.40
N LEU A 109 -6.44 2.33 2.09
CA LEU A 109 -7.75 2.47 2.73
C LEU A 109 -8.70 1.31 2.41
N ARG A 110 -8.71 0.85 1.16
CA ARG A 110 -9.55 -0.27 0.72
C ARG A 110 -9.11 -1.58 1.38
N ILE A 111 -7.80 -1.81 1.47
CA ILE A 111 -7.21 -2.95 2.17
C ILE A 111 -7.66 -2.96 3.64
N ASP A 112 -7.51 -1.84 4.33
CA ASP A 112 -7.90 -1.71 5.75
C ASP A 112 -9.40 -1.92 5.97
N SER A 113 -10.23 -1.32 5.13
CA SER A 113 -11.69 -1.49 5.20
C SER A 113 -12.13 -2.93 4.92
N ALA A 114 -11.34 -3.68 4.14
CA ALA A 114 -11.59 -5.06 3.81
C ALA A 114 -10.87 -6.06 4.74
N LEU A 115 -10.08 -5.61 5.71
CA LEU A 115 -9.44 -6.44 6.73
C LEU A 115 -10.00 -6.20 8.14
N GLY A 116 -10.64 -5.06 8.36
CA GLY A 116 -11.58 -4.84 9.47
C GLY A 116 -12.86 -5.67 9.36
#